data_AF-W6KDB4-F1
#
_entry.id   AF-W6KDB4-F1
#
_cell.length_a   1.000
_cell.length_b   1.000
_cell.length_c   1.000
_cell.angle_alpha   90.00
_cell.angle_beta   90.00
_cell.angle_gamma   90.00
#
_symmetry.space_group_name_H-M   'P 1'
#
loop_
_entity.id
_entity.type
_entity.pdbx_description
1 polymer ?
#
loop_
_entity_poly.entity_id
_entity_poly.type
_entity_poly.pdbx_seq_one_letter_code
_entity_poly.pdbx_strand_id
1 'polypeptide(L)'
;MTATASMTRWRIVWLVLVALGLPTNAVAEREFVKQPVIVDQRVAPRVIYIENPRFPKVSDQDLRRILASASALVRDHFGITVEQPQDIPVWQIDPVFLDLQANKPEIFDDLIGDFRNDRVDWTVVRENLVKQIKKQKDPLSAQIDFVRPHLVNPLTADNLDTFADAVIETFRTRLAHWTTATLADGYPVIGKVAGRPDLPLNEYGFWTLMAKRGIPAEIVLTNQLVASVEYMPIPIHTSIRGGITGGSAEYNPKSSLGTTVWVSLFPYLSDNPQIKTLRNGDGYDHDNALAYAGAMLAHEMGHQLLQLGHPWSNDACVMRPAEALDFAPWVAKFDAAKCPVGSSEAMTPGVVKVPIW
;
A
#
# COMPACT_ATOMS: atom_id res chain seq x y z
N MET A 1 -49.06 7.16 2.80
CA MET A 1 -48.99 5.97 1.93
C MET A 1 -47.99 6.25 0.82
N THR A 2 -47.21 5.22 0.47
CA THR A 2 -46.31 5.07 -0.69
C THR A 2 -45.13 6.04 -0.85
N ALA A 3 -43.92 5.53 -0.56
CA ALA A 3 -42.90 5.28 -1.60
C ALA A 3 -41.74 4.45 -1.01
N THR A 4 -41.85 3.14 -1.15
CA THR A 4 -40.77 2.16 -1.08
C THR A 4 -40.02 2.14 -2.42
N ALA A 5 -38.70 2.35 -2.43
CA ALA A 5 -37.73 1.70 -3.34
C ALA A 5 -36.33 2.32 -3.19
N SER A 6 -35.45 1.70 -2.39
CA SER A 6 -33.99 1.96 -2.45
C SER A 6 -33.21 0.84 -1.73
N MET A 7 -33.48 -0.44 -2.03
CA MET A 7 -32.72 -1.57 -1.47
C MET A 7 -32.31 -2.63 -2.50
N THR A 8 -32.31 -2.31 -3.80
CA THR A 8 -32.10 -3.34 -4.84
C THR A 8 -30.82 -3.18 -5.67
N ARG A 9 -29.93 -2.21 -5.37
CA ARG A 9 -28.64 -2.05 -6.08
C ARG A 9 -27.46 -2.76 -5.43
N TRP A 10 -27.53 -3.11 -4.15
CA TRP A 10 -26.36 -3.57 -3.38
C TRP A 10 -26.11 -5.08 -3.39
N ARG A 11 -27.05 -5.89 -3.90
CA ARG A 11 -26.79 -7.33 -4.15
C ARG A 11 -26.05 -7.59 -5.46
N ILE A 12 -25.91 -6.59 -6.34
CA ILE A 12 -25.29 -6.77 -7.66
C ILE A 12 -23.76 -6.65 -7.59
N VAL A 13 -23.20 -5.82 -6.70
CA VAL A 13 -21.74 -5.64 -6.62
C VAL A 13 -21.01 -6.86 -6.01
N TRP A 14 -21.66 -7.61 -5.11
CA TRP A 14 -21.10 -8.87 -4.58
C TRP A 14 -21.43 -10.10 -5.43
N LEU A 15 -22.44 -10.06 -6.30
CA LEU A 15 -22.79 -11.20 -7.19
C LEU A 15 -22.17 -11.11 -8.60
N VAL A 16 -21.68 -9.95 -9.05
CA VAL A 16 -21.14 -9.79 -10.41
C VAL A 16 -19.70 -10.28 -10.57
N LEU A 17 -18.98 -10.57 -9.47
CA LEU A 17 -17.66 -11.22 -9.55
C LEU A 17 -17.71 -12.77 -9.53
N VAL A 18 -18.86 -13.38 -9.22
CA VAL A 18 -19.01 -14.86 -9.13
C VAL A 18 -19.66 -15.46 -10.39
N ALA A 19 -20.22 -14.66 -11.30
CA ALA A 19 -21.02 -15.13 -12.44
C ALA A 19 -20.34 -15.03 -13.82
N LEU A 20 -19.01 -15.21 -13.89
CA LEU A 20 -18.31 -15.39 -15.16
C LEU A 20 -18.00 -16.88 -15.35
N GLY A 21 -18.95 -17.57 -15.99
CA GLY A 21 -18.98 -19.02 -16.16
C GLY A 21 -17.75 -19.60 -16.85
N LEU A 22 -16.83 -20.13 -16.05
CA LEU A 22 -15.92 -21.19 -16.46
C LEU A 22 -16.45 -22.54 -15.92
N PRO A 23 -16.31 -23.64 -16.69
CA PRO A 23 -16.84 -24.93 -16.32
C PRO A 23 -16.27 -25.40 -14.98
N THR A 24 -17.18 -25.66 -14.05
CA THR A 24 -16.94 -26.07 -12.67
C THR A 24 -16.36 -27.47 -12.60
N ASN A 25 -15.05 -27.57 -12.36
CA ASN A 25 -14.57 -28.57 -11.41
C ASN A 25 -14.63 -27.90 -10.04
N ALA A 26 -15.57 -28.36 -9.22
CA ALA A 26 -15.84 -27.84 -7.89
C ALA A 26 -14.64 -28.07 -6.96
N VAL A 27 -13.70 -27.13 -6.97
CA VAL A 27 -12.90 -26.78 -5.82
C VAL A 27 -13.58 -25.54 -5.27
N ALA A 28 -14.09 -25.60 -4.03
CA ALA A 28 -14.55 -24.40 -3.35
C ALA A 28 -13.45 -23.34 -3.48
N GLU A 29 -13.71 -22.28 -4.24
CA GLU A 29 -12.75 -21.21 -4.43
C GLU A 29 -12.46 -20.65 -3.05
N ARG A 30 -11.19 -20.70 -2.64
CA ARG A 30 -10.80 -20.11 -1.36
C ARG A 30 -10.97 -18.61 -1.53
N GLU A 31 -11.78 -17.99 -0.68
CA GLU A 31 -11.93 -16.53 -0.66
C GLU A 31 -10.60 -15.82 -0.35
N PHE A 32 -9.67 -16.53 0.32
CA PHE A 32 -8.41 -15.98 0.80
C PHE A 32 -7.19 -16.88 0.49
N VAL A 33 -6.04 -16.23 0.34
CA VAL A 33 -4.74 -16.90 0.17
C VAL A 33 -4.40 -17.70 1.42
N LYS A 34 -3.92 -18.92 1.24
CA LYS A 34 -3.38 -19.73 2.34
C LYS A 34 -2.11 -19.11 2.89
N GLN A 35 -1.92 -19.19 4.20
CA GLN A 35 -0.63 -18.89 4.80
C GLN A 35 0.48 -19.72 4.13
N PRO A 36 1.61 -19.10 3.74
CA PRO A 36 2.73 -19.83 3.15
C PRO A 36 3.33 -20.86 4.11
N VAL A 37 3.84 -21.96 3.54
CA VAL A 37 4.64 -22.94 4.28
C VAL A 37 6.11 -22.57 4.11
N ILE A 38 6.75 -22.12 5.19
CA ILE A 38 8.17 -21.77 5.19
C ILE A 38 8.98 -22.97 5.69
N VAL A 39 9.71 -23.62 4.80
CA VAL A 39 10.56 -24.77 5.12
C VAL A 39 11.89 -24.28 5.68
N ASP A 40 12.37 -24.89 6.76
CA ASP A 40 13.64 -24.56 7.43
C ASP A 40 13.83 -23.07 7.75
N GLN A 41 12.71 -22.36 7.99
CA GLN A 41 12.68 -20.92 8.25
C GLN A 41 13.41 -20.11 7.18
N ARG A 42 13.34 -20.54 5.91
CA ARG A 42 14.09 -19.94 4.81
C ARG A 42 13.23 -19.71 3.58
N VAL A 43 13.47 -18.60 2.89
CA VAL A 43 12.84 -18.26 1.61
C VAL A 43 13.85 -17.65 0.65
N ALA A 44 13.66 -17.89 -0.65
CA ALA A 44 14.45 -17.31 -1.73
C ALA A 44 13.51 -16.60 -2.72
N PRO A 45 13.01 -15.39 -2.39
CA PRO A 45 12.06 -14.68 -3.23
C PRO A 45 12.70 -14.24 -4.54
N ARG A 46 11.95 -14.34 -5.66
CA ARG A 46 12.32 -13.63 -6.89
C ARG A 46 11.99 -12.16 -6.71
N VAL A 47 12.93 -11.31 -7.10
CA VAL A 47 12.79 -9.86 -6.98
C VAL A 47 12.88 -9.24 -8.36
N ILE A 48 12.01 -8.28 -8.64
CA ILE A 48 12.14 -7.39 -9.80
C ILE A 48 12.10 -5.93 -9.35
N TYR A 49 12.69 -5.07 -10.17
CA TYR A 49 12.58 -3.63 -10.02
C TYR A 49 11.82 -3.04 -11.22
N ILE A 50 10.71 -2.37 -10.98
CA ILE A 50 9.97 -1.63 -12.00
C ILE A 50 10.42 -0.17 -11.95
N GLU A 51 11.15 0.24 -12.98
CA GLU A 51 11.72 1.58 -13.09
C GLU A 51 10.75 2.52 -13.81
N ASN A 52 10.47 3.67 -13.19
CA ASN A 52 10.02 4.86 -13.89
C ASN A 52 11.23 5.79 -14.10
N PRO A 53 11.66 6.03 -15.35
CA PRO A 53 12.87 6.80 -15.64
C PRO A 53 12.76 8.30 -15.28
N ARG A 54 11.57 8.79 -14.94
CA ARG A 54 11.35 10.19 -14.50
C ARG A 54 11.75 10.43 -13.04
N PHE A 55 11.81 9.36 -12.24
CA PHE A 55 12.04 9.42 -10.80
C PHE A 55 13.52 9.13 -10.48
N PRO A 56 13.99 9.41 -9.25
CA PRO A 56 15.37 9.13 -8.86
C PRO A 56 15.75 7.69 -9.21
N LYS A 57 16.91 7.55 -9.88
CA LYS A 57 17.43 6.24 -10.26
C LYS A 57 17.86 5.48 -9.03
N VAL A 58 17.65 4.16 -9.05
CA VAL A 58 18.05 3.24 -7.99
C VAL A 58 19.02 2.25 -8.61
N SER A 59 20.25 2.21 -8.10
CA SER A 59 21.27 1.29 -8.62
C SER A 59 21.02 -0.15 -8.14
N ASP A 60 21.65 -1.13 -8.80
CA ASP A 60 21.64 -2.52 -8.32
C ASP A 60 22.20 -2.63 -6.87
N GLN A 61 23.22 -1.84 -6.54
CA GLN A 61 23.77 -1.78 -5.20
C GLN A 61 22.74 -1.25 -4.19
N ASP A 62 21.97 -0.23 -4.55
CA ASP A 62 20.91 0.31 -3.70
C ASP A 62 19.79 -0.71 -3.46
N LEU A 63 19.35 -1.40 -4.51
CA LEU A 63 18.36 -2.47 -4.42
C LEU A 63 18.84 -3.59 -3.48
N ARG A 64 20.11 -4.02 -3.61
CA ARG A 64 20.70 -5.02 -2.72
C ARG A 64 20.81 -4.53 -1.27
N ARG A 65 21.09 -3.25 -1.04
CA ARG A 65 21.11 -2.66 0.31
C ARG A 65 19.72 -2.64 0.94
N ILE A 66 18.68 -2.27 0.19
CA ILE A 66 17.28 -2.33 0.62
C ILE A 66 16.91 -3.76 1.01
N LEU A 67 17.18 -4.72 0.12
CA LEU A 67 16.89 -6.13 0.36
C LEU A 67 17.67 -6.68 1.56
N ALA A 68 18.94 -6.30 1.73
CA ALA A 68 19.77 -6.73 2.85
C ALA A 68 19.24 -6.20 4.19
N SER A 69 18.85 -4.92 4.24
CA SER A 69 18.20 -4.30 5.40
C SER A 69 16.89 -5.04 5.74
N ALA A 70 16.03 -5.27 4.74
CA ALA A 70 14.79 -6.01 4.92
C ALA A 70 15.03 -7.44 5.43
N SER A 71 16.01 -8.14 4.84
CA SER A 71 16.35 -9.51 5.23
C SER A 71 16.86 -9.60 6.67
N ALA A 72 17.65 -8.61 7.11
CA ALA A 72 18.10 -8.52 8.49
C ALA A 72 16.91 -8.34 9.45
N LEU A 73 16.01 -7.40 9.16
CA LEU A 73 14.81 -7.18 9.97
C LEU A 73 13.86 -8.39 9.99
N VAL A 74 13.65 -9.06 8.85
CA VAL A 74 12.84 -10.29 8.77
C VAL A 74 13.46 -11.42 9.60
N ARG A 75 14.80 -11.57 9.56
CA ARG A 75 15.48 -12.56 10.40
C ARG A 75 15.33 -12.22 11.88
N ASP A 76 15.55 -10.97 12.25
CA ASP A 76 15.59 -10.55 13.65
C ASP A 76 14.19 -10.56 14.27
N HIS A 77 13.16 -10.07 13.57
CA HIS A 77 11.78 -10.00 14.08
C HIS A 77 10.94 -11.25 13.84
N PHE A 78 11.19 -12.00 12.77
CA PHE A 78 10.35 -13.14 12.38
C PHE A 78 11.07 -14.48 12.39
N GLY A 79 12.39 -14.50 12.63
CA GLY A 79 13.19 -15.72 12.64
C GLY A 79 13.34 -16.37 11.26
N ILE A 80 13.04 -15.65 10.17
CA ILE A 80 13.08 -16.18 8.80
C ILE A 80 14.31 -15.64 8.07
N THR A 81 15.09 -16.54 7.47
CA THR A 81 16.18 -16.17 6.58
C THR A 81 15.65 -15.91 5.18
N VAL A 82 15.87 -14.69 4.68
CA VAL A 82 15.56 -14.31 3.30
C VAL A 82 16.85 -14.32 2.50
N GLU A 83 16.92 -15.19 1.49
CA GLU A 83 18.06 -15.25 0.58
C GLU A 83 18.01 -14.11 -0.43
N GLN A 84 19.16 -13.48 -0.67
CA GLN A 84 19.31 -12.45 -1.69
C GLN A 84 19.30 -13.11 -3.06
N PRO A 85 18.52 -12.60 -4.04
CA PRO A 85 18.59 -13.10 -5.40
C PRO A 85 19.96 -12.77 -6.03
N GLN A 86 20.40 -13.62 -6.95
CA GLN A 86 21.61 -13.35 -7.72
C GLN A 86 21.41 -12.12 -8.61
N ASP A 87 20.28 -12.05 -9.30
CA ASP A 87 19.91 -10.97 -10.22
C ASP A 87 18.60 -10.30 -9.81
N ILE A 88 18.49 -9.00 -10.08
CA ILE A 88 17.27 -8.21 -9.93
C ILE A 88 16.93 -7.61 -11.29
N PRO A 89 16.09 -8.26 -12.11
CA PRO A 89 15.70 -7.74 -13.41
C PRO A 89 15.04 -6.37 -13.29
N VAL A 90 15.45 -5.44 -14.15
CA VAL A 90 14.84 -4.11 -14.26
C VAL A 90 13.84 -4.10 -15.41
N TRP A 91 12.58 -3.82 -15.08
CA TRP A 91 11.49 -3.70 -16.03
C TRP A 91 11.12 -2.23 -16.18
N GLN A 92 10.88 -1.79 -17.41
CA GLN A 92 10.39 -0.44 -17.66
C GLN A 92 8.90 -0.37 -17.35
N ILE A 93 8.47 0.66 -16.62
CA ILE A 93 7.09 0.76 -16.13
C ILE A 93 6.05 0.88 -17.26
N ASP A 94 6.38 1.51 -18.39
CA ASP A 94 5.40 1.76 -19.48
C ASP A 94 4.88 0.47 -20.12
N PRO A 95 5.72 -0.47 -20.58
CA PRO A 95 5.25 -1.77 -21.07
C PRO A 95 4.38 -2.52 -20.06
N VAL A 96 4.73 -2.47 -18.77
CA VAL A 96 3.96 -3.13 -17.70
C VAL A 96 2.55 -2.52 -17.63
N PHE A 97 2.45 -1.19 -17.55
CA PHE A 97 1.16 -0.53 -17.39
C PHE A 97 0.31 -0.49 -18.67
N LEU A 98 0.94 -0.53 -19.85
CA LEU A 98 0.22 -0.73 -21.11
C LEU A 98 -0.48 -2.09 -21.14
N ASP A 99 0.21 -3.16 -20.72
CA ASP A 99 -0.40 -4.49 -20.62
C ASP A 99 -1.54 -4.52 -19.60
N LEU A 100 -1.35 -3.91 -18.42
CA LEU A 100 -2.40 -3.85 -17.41
C LEU A 100 -3.63 -3.08 -17.91
N GLN A 101 -3.43 -1.93 -18.56
CA GLN A 101 -4.52 -1.14 -19.13
C GLN A 101 -5.29 -1.92 -20.20
N ALA A 102 -4.59 -2.65 -21.06
CA ALA A 102 -5.19 -3.46 -22.12
C ALA A 102 -5.96 -4.68 -21.60
N ASN A 103 -5.61 -5.19 -20.42
CA ASN A 103 -6.13 -6.45 -19.87
C ASN A 103 -6.92 -6.28 -18.56
N LYS A 104 -7.27 -5.06 -18.16
CA LYS A 104 -8.07 -4.81 -16.96
C LYS A 104 -9.53 -5.26 -17.16
N PRO A 105 -10.21 -5.71 -16.08
CA PRO A 105 -11.66 -5.96 -16.13
C PRO A 105 -12.46 -4.71 -16.54
N GLU A 106 -13.62 -4.90 -17.14
CA GLU A 106 -14.48 -3.80 -17.63
C GLU A 106 -14.85 -2.81 -16.52
N ILE A 107 -15.24 -3.32 -15.34
CA ILE A 107 -15.67 -2.53 -14.18
C ILE A 107 -14.50 -1.93 -13.37
N PHE A 108 -13.25 -2.14 -13.80
CA PHE A 108 -12.10 -1.84 -12.97
C PHE A 108 -11.92 -0.34 -12.71
N ASP A 109 -12.20 0.50 -13.70
CA ASP A 109 -12.05 1.95 -13.55
C ASP A 109 -13.10 2.52 -12.59
N ASP A 110 -14.26 1.87 -12.45
CA ASP A 110 -15.31 2.28 -11.52
C ASP A 110 -14.91 2.11 -10.05
N LEU A 111 -13.77 1.44 -9.78
CA LEU A 111 -13.22 1.28 -8.43
C LEU A 111 -12.28 2.42 -8.04
N ILE A 112 -11.86 3.27 -8.99
CA ILE A 112 -10.83 4.28 -8.81
C ILE A 112 -11.43 5.68 -9.03
N GLY A 113 -11.19 6.59 -8.10
CA GLY A 113 -11.61 7.98 -8.21
C GLY A 113 -10.66 8.79 -9.09
N ASP A 114 -11.20 9.45 -10.11
CA ASP A 114 -10.42 10.27 -11.04
C ASP A 114 -10.16 11.67 -10.49
N PHE A 115 -9.23 11.76 -9.53
CA PHE A 115 -8.84 13.03 -8.91
C PHE A 115 -8.10 13.97 -9.86
N ARG A 116 -7.48 13.44 -10.92
CA ARG A 116 -6.76 14.25 -11.92
C ARG A 116 -7.69 15.20 -12.67
N ASN A 117 -8.98 14.85 -12.78
CA ASN A 117 -10.00 15.66 -13.43
C ASN A 117 -11.07 16.17 -12.45
N ASP A 118 -10.81 16.15 -11.13
CA ASP A 118 -11.78 16.52 -10.08
C ASP A 118 -13.10 15.70 -10.17
N ARG A 119 -13.02 14.45 -10.61
CA ARG A 119 -14.15 13.50 -10.76
C ARG A 119 -14.12 12.41 -9.70
N VAL A 120 -13.91 12.81 -8.45
CA VAL A 120 -13.99 11.92 -7.29
C VAL A 120 -15.31 12.16 -6.56
N ASP A 121 -16.07 11.10 -6.31
CA ASP A 121 -17.19 11.13 -5.38
C ASP A 121 -16.67 11.07 -3.93
N TRP A 122 -16.30 12.25 -3.41
CA TRP A 122 -15.80 12.38 -2.03
C TRP A 122 -16.84 11.98 -0.98
N THR A 123 -18.14 11.95 -1.32
CA THR A 123 -19.18 11.45 -0.40
C THR A 123 -19.02 9.95 -0.19
N VAL A 124 -18.83 9.18 -1.26
CA VAL A 124 -18.57 7.73 -1.18
C VAL A 124 -17.27 7.44 -0.44
N VAL A 125 -16.20 8.20 -0.72
CA VAL A 125 -14.91 8.06 -0.01
C VAL A 125 -15.08 8.32 1.49
N ARG A 126 -15.80 9.39 1.86
CA ARG A 126 -16.13 9.71 3.26
C ARG A 126 -16.94 8.61 3.94
N GLU A 127 -17.97 8.09 3.28
CA GLU A 127 -18.77 6.98 3.82
C GLU A 127 -17.92 5.74 4.08
N ASN A 128 -17.00 5.42 3.18
CA ASN A 128 -16.08 4.29 3.34
C ASN A 128 -15.10 4.52 4.50
N LEU A 129 -14.58 5.73 4.66
CA LEU A 129 -13.75 6.11 5.81
C LEU A 129 -14.53 5.97 7.13
N VAL A 130 -15.76 6.48 7.20
CA VAL A 130 -16.62 6.35 8.39
C VAL A 130 -16.88 4.88 8.73
N LYS A 131 -17.14 4.03 7.73
CA LYS A 131 -17.29 2.58 7.92
C LYS A 131 -16.00 1.96 8.46
N GLN A 132 -14.83 2.38 7.97
CA GLN A 132 -13.53 1.91 8.48
C GLN A 132 -13.32 2.31 9.94
N ILE A 133 -13.50 3.58 10.28
CA ILE A 133 -13.34 4.11 11.65
C ILE A 133 -14.22 3.33 12.65
N LYS A 134 -15.48 3.07 12.28
CA LYS A 134 -16.44 2.30 13.10
C LYS A 134 -16.09 0.82 13.26
N LYS A 135 -15.32 0.24 12.33
CA LYS A 135 -14.89 -1.17 12.37
C LYS A 135 -13.65 -1.40 13.22
N GLN A 136 -12.87 -0.35 13.52
CA GLN A 136 -11.70 -0.46 14.37
C GLN A 136 -12.11 -0.82 15.80
N LYS A 137 -11.30 -1.66 16.46
CA LYS A 137 -11.50 -2.01 17.88
C LYS A 137 -11.16 -0.83 18.80
N ASP A 138 -10.25 0.05 18.38
CA ASP A 138 -9.81 1.21 19.15
C ASP A 138 -10.89 2.29 19.24
N PRO A 139 -11.03 2.96 20.40
CA PRO A 139 -12.00 4.03 20.57
C PRO A 139 -11.71 5.20 19.63
N LEU A 140 -12.76 5.92 19.22
CA LEU A 140 -12.65 7.07 18.32
C LEU A 140 -11.64 8.12 18.83
N SER A 141 -11.57 8.35 20.14
CA SER A 141 -10.61 9.30 20.74
C SER A 141 -9.16 8.93 20.44
N ALA A 142 -8.79 7.65 20.51
CA ALA A 142 -7.44 7.20 20.20
C ALA A 142 -7.11 7.38 18.70
N GLN A 143 -8.08 7.12 17.82
CA GLN A 143 -7.94 7.37 16.39
C GLN A 143 -7.79 8.86 16.08
N ILE A 144 -8.55 9.72 16.78
CA ILE A 144 -8.42 11.18 16.70
C ILE A 144 -7.04 11.63 17.15
N ASP A 145 -6.56 11.17 18.30
CA ASP A 145 -5.26 11.56 18.85
C ASP A 145 -4.10 11.17 17.92
N PHE A 146 -4.19 9.99 17.29
CA PHE A 146 -3.22 9.54 16.28
C PHE A 146 -3.18 10.45 15.05
N VAL A 147 -4.34 10.87 14.55
CA VAL A 147 -4.46 11.62 13.29
C VAL A 147 -4.28 13.13 13.47
N ARG A 148 -4.71 13.69 14.60
CA ARG A 148 -4.81 15.13 14.84
C ARG A 148 -3.53 15.92 14.50
N PRO A 149 -2.30 15.46 14.82
CA PRO A 149 -1.09 16.17 14.46
C PRO A 149 -0.86 16.30 12.94
N HIS A 150 -1.53 15.47 12.15
CA HIS A 150 -1.32 15.34 10.72
C HIS A 150 -2.42 15.96 9.86
N LEU A 151 -3.46 16.56 10.46
CA LEU A 151 -4.52 17.19 9.71
C LEU A 151 -4.05 18.52 9.08
N VAL A 152 -4.50 18.83 7.86
CA VAL A 152 -4.21 20.13 7.23
C VAL A 152 -4.95 21.28 7.90
N ASN A 153 -6.09 20.98 8.53
CA ASN A 153 -6.91 21.93 9.29
C ASN A 153 -7.15 21.35 10.70
N PRO A 154 -7.07 22.17 11.76
CA PRO A 154 -7.43 21.74 13.11
C PRO A 154 -8.87 21.22 13.19
N LEU A 155 -9.11 20.23 14.05
CA LEU A 155 -10.47 19.78 14.37
C LEU A 155 -11.24 20.86 15.13
N THR A 156 -12.48 21.08 14.72
CA THR A 156 -13.40 21.99 15.42
C THR A 156 -14.16 21.29 16.56
N ALA A 157 -14.25 19.95 16.53
CA ALA A 157 -14.87 19.12 17.54
C ALA A 157 -14.41 17.65 17.46
N ASP A 158 -14.40 16.97 18.61
CA ASP A 158 -13.97 15.58 18.74
C ASP A 158 -15.14 14.61 18.58
N ASN A 159 -15.76 14.63 17.39
CA ASN A 159 -16.81 13.70 17.01
C ASN A 159 -16.54 13.09 15.63
N LEU A 160 -17.23 11.99 15.33
CA LEU A 160 -16.98 11.19 14.14
C LEU A 160 -17.13 11.98 12.84
N ASP A 161 -18.15 12.82 12.74
CA ASP A 161 -18.42 13.55 11.50
C ASP A 161 -17.35 14.61 11.23
N THR A 162 -17.05 15.43 12.25
CA THR A 162 -16.01 16.47 12.15
C THR A 162 -14.64 15.85 11.89
N PHE A 163 -14.37 14.71 12.51
CA PHE A 163 -13.15 13.95 12.31
C PHE A 163 -13.04 13.41 10.87
N ALA A 164 -14.09 12.76 10.38
CA ALA A 164 -14.11 12.22 9.01
C ALA A 164 -13.96 13.34 7.98
N ASP A 165 -14.63 14.47 8.15
CA ASP A 165 -14.51 15.64 7.26
C ASP A 165 -13.09 16.18 7.22
N ALA A 166 -12.43 16.34 8.38
CA ALA A 166 -11.06 16.83 8.44
C ALA A 166 -10.05 15.86 7.79
N VAL A 167 -10.27 14.54 7.94
CA VAL A 167 -9.44 13.53 7.29
C VAL A 167 -9.63 13.55 5.77
N ILE A 168 -10.87 13.67 5.29
CA ILE A 168 -11.16 13.76 3.85
C ILE A 168 -10.57 15.03 3.24
N GLU A 169 -10.67 16.16 3.93
CA GLU A 169 -10.07 17.41 3.46
C GLU A 169 -8.53 17.33 3.43
N THR A 170 -7.93 16.70 4.46
CA THR A 170 -6.50 16.40 4.49
C THR A 170 -6.09 15.53 3.32
N PHE A 171 -6.85 14.46 3.05
CA PHE A 171 -6.61 13.54 1.95
C PHE A 171 -6.68 14.26 0.60
N ARG A 172 -7.80 14.96 0.32
CA ARG A 172 -8.01 15.71 -0.92
C ARG A 172 -6.90 16.73 -1.15
N THR A 173 -6.59 17.55 -0.14
CA THR A 173 -5.57 18.61 -0.23
C THR A 173 -4.21 18.04 -0.59
N ARG A 174 -3.79 16.98 0.11
CA ARG A 174 -2.48 16.35 -0.11
C ARG A 174 -2.42 15.59 -1.43
N LEU A 175 -3.50 14.94 -1.85
CA LEU A 175 -3.56 14.23 -3.14
C LEU A 175 -3.48 15.22 -4.31
N ALA A 176 -4.21 16.34 -4.22
CA ALA A 176 -4.21 17.38 -5.25
C ALA A 176 -2.83 18.03 -5.46
N HIS A 177 -1.95 18.02 -4.46
CA HIS A 177 -0.58 18.52 -4.62
C HIS A 177 0.16 17.81 -5.76
N TRP A 178 -0.02 16.50 -5.92
CA TRP A 178 0.75 15.70 -6.88
C TRP A 178 0.43 15.97 -8.35
N THR A 179 -0.70 16.61 -8.63
CA THR A 179 -1.09 17.01 -10.00
C THR A 179 -0.42 18.30 -10.46
N THR A 180 0.16 19.06 -9.52
CA THR A 180 0.83 20.34 -9.78
C THR A 180 2.30 20.35 -9.39
N ALA A 181 2.70 19.51 -8.42
CA ALA A 181 4.10 19.27 -8.09
C ALA A 181 4.84 18.72 -9.31
N THR A 182 6.00 19.27 -9.62
CA THR A 182 6.80 18.86 -10.78
C THR A 182 8.02 18.04 -10.39
N LEU A 183 8.44 17.17 -11.29
CA LEU A 183 9.74 16.50 -11.23
C LEU A 183 10.81 17.36 -11.94
N ALA A 184 12.07 16.88 -11.94
CA ALA A 184 13.18 17.57 -12.59
C ALA A 184 12.99 17.77 -14.11
N ASP A 185 12.12 16.97 -14.74
CA ASP A 185 11.76 17.12 -16.15
C ASP A 185 10.71 18.22 -16.42
N GLY A 186 10.24 18.91 -15.38
CA GLY A 186 9.27 20.00 -15.48
C GLY A 186 7.81 19.56 -15.63
N TYR A 187 7.53 18.25 -15.71
CA TYR A 187 6.16 17.74 -15.79
C TYR A 187 5.64 17.34 -14.40
N PRO A 188 4.31 17.29 -14.21
CA PRO A 188 3.71 16.85 -12.95
C PRO A 188 4.21 15.48 -12.49
N VAL A 189 4.29 15.28 -11.16
CA VAL A 189 4.58 13.97 -10.56
C VAL A 189 3.51 12.97 -10.97
N ILE A 190 2.25 13.36 -10.89
CA ILE A 190 1.09 12.62 -11.41
C ILE A 190 0.41 13.46 -12.47
N GLY A 191 0.42 13.00 -13.72
CA GLY A 191 -0.19 13.71 -14.83
C GLY A 191 0.39 13.32 -16.18
N LYS A 192 -0.07 14.03 -17.21
CA LYS A 192 0.38 13.82 -18.59
C LYS A 192 1.83 14.28 -18.77
N VAL A 193 2.58 13.51 -19.53
CA VAL A 193 3.97 13.80 -19.91
C VAL A 193 4.04 13.81 -21.43
N ALA A 194 4.63 14.84 -22.02
CA ALA A 194 4.74 14.91 -23.47
C ALA A 194 5.56 13.73 -24.01
N GLY A 195 5.08 13.09 -25.08
CA GLY A 195 5.76 11.96 -25.71
C GLY A 195 5.63 10.61 -24.99
N ARG A 196 4.83 10.54 -23.90
CA ARG A 196 4.58 9.31 -23.16
C ARG A 196 3.08 8.99 -23.12
N PRO A 197 2.66 7.71 -23.19
CA PRO A 197 1.25 7.35 -23.02
C PRO A 197 0.70 7.83 -21.67
N ASP A 198 -0.57 8.26 -21.65
CA ASP A 198 -1.27 8.65 -20.41
C ASP A 198 -1.70 7.39 -19.65
N LEU A 199 -0.83 6.90 -18.77
CA LEU A 199 -0.99 5.65 -18.03
C LEU A 199 -1.28 5.92 -16.54
N PRO A 200 -2.05 5.04 -15.87
CA PRO A 200 -2.43 5.18 -14.45
C PRO A 200 -1.32 4.70 -13.49
N LEU A 201 -0.10 5.21 -13.66
CA LEU A 201 1.10 4.72 -12.96
C LEU A 201 1.05 4.86 -11.42
N ASN A 202 0.29 5.85 -10.94
CA ASN A 202 0.14 6.18 -9.52
C ASN A 202 -0.99 5.40 -8.83
N GLU A 203 -1.85 4.73 -9.58
CA GLU A 203 -3.10 4.17 -9.06
C GLU A 203 -2.84 2.85 -8.32
N TYR A 204 -3.08 2.80 -7.00
CA TYR A 204 -2.91 1.59 -6.17
C TYR A 204 -3.63 0.38 -6.78
N GLY A 205 -4.85 0.57 -7.30
CA GLY A 205 -5.60 -0.49 -7.96
C GLY A 205 -4.80 -1.19 -9.06
N PHE A 206 -4.05 -0.47 -9.90
CA PHE A 206 -3.26 -1.06 -10.97
C PHE A 206 -2.07 -1.89 -10.44
N TRP A 207 -1.46 -1.49 -9.32
CA TRP A 207 -0.44 -2.27 -8.64
C TRP A 207 -1.02 -3.56 -8.04
N THR A 208 -2.24 -3.51 -7.49
CA THR A 208 -2.99 -4.72 -7.07
C THR A 208 -3.32 -5.61 -8.27
N LEU A 209 -3.79 -5.04 -9.39
CA LEU A 209 -4.09 -5.78 -10.60
C LEU A 209 -2.84 -6.48 -11.15
N MET A 210 -1.68 -5.81 -11.13
CA MET A 210 -0.40 -6.37 -11.54
C MET A 210 -0.07 -7.67 -10.78
N ALA A 211 -0.23 -7.65 -9.45
CA ALA A 211 -0.02 -8.85 -8.63
C ALA A 211 -1.04 -9.94 -8.97
N LYS A 212 -2.34 -9.61 -9.01
CA LYS A 212 -3.44 -10.57 -9.28
C LYS A 212 -3.35 -11.20 -10.68
N ARG A 213 -2.76 -10.50 -11.66
CA ARG A 213 -2.50 -11.01 -13.02
C ARG A 213 -1.28 -11.93 -13.12
N GLY A 214 -0.55 -12.10 -12.02
CA GLY A 214 0.54 -13.05 -11.95
C GLY A 214 1.87 -12.47 -12.44
N ILE A 215 2.36 -11.42 -11.78
CA ILE A 215 3.74 -10.97 -12.00
C ILE A 215 4.73 -12.07 -11.54
N PRO A 216 5.82 -12.38 -12.27
CA PRO A 216 6.68 -13.52 -11.93
C PRO A 216 7.71 -13.17 -10.85
N ALA A 217 7.27 -12.55 -9.75
CA ALA A 217 8.12 -12.12 -8.64
C ALA A 217 7.38 -12.19 -7.31
N GLU A 218 8.08 -12.54 -6.24
CA GLU A 218 7.57 -12.45 -4.86
C GLU A 218 7.72 -11.03 -4.32
N ILE A 219 8.72 -10.27 -4.78
CA ILE A 219 8.98 -8.88 -4.38
C ILE A 219 9.09 -8.00 -5.62
N VAL A 220 8.39 -6.87 -5.61
CA VAL A 220 8.49 -5.82 -6.62
C VAL A 220 8.91 -4.51 -5.94
N LEU A 221 10.05 -3.97 -6.34
CA LEU A 221 10.45 -2.62 -5.93
C LEU A 221 10.14 -1.65 -7.06
N THR A 222 9.76 -0.40 -6.75
CA THR A 222 9.52 0.63 -7.76
C THR A 222 9.89 2.01 -7.24
N ASN A 223 10.47 2.88 -8.08
CA ASN A 223 10.67 4.30 -7.71
C ASN A 223 9.45 5.18 -8.00
N GLN A 224 8.37 4.62 -8.54
CA GLN A 224 7.12 5.32 -8.81
C GLN A 224 6.42 5.73 -7.50
N LEU A 225 5.94 6.97 -7.41
CA LEU A 225 4.98 7.37 -6.38
C LEU A 225 3.65 6.63 -6.61
N VAL A 226 3.17 5.91 -5.60
CA VAL A 226 1.81 5.35 -5.59
C VAL A 226 0.96 6.22 -4.69
N ALA A 227 0.07 7.01 -5.28
CA ALA A 227 -0.86 7.88 -4.58
C ALA A 227 -2.15 8.00 -5.38
N SER A 228 -3.25 7.61 -4.76
CA SER A 228 -4.54 7.46 -5.43
C SER A 228 -5.70 7.57 -4.46
N VAL A 229 -6.92 7.44 -5.00
CA VAL A 229 -8.15 7.35 -4.23
C VAL A 229 -9.05 6.29 -4.85
N GLU A 230 -9.42 5.30 -4.06
CA GLU A 230 -10.31 4.21 -4.46
C GLU A 230 -11.69 4.37 -3.81
N TYR A 231 -12.72 3.88 -4.49
CA TYR A 231 -14.07 3.74 -3.92
C TYR A 231 -14.23 2.50 -3.04
N MET A 232 -13.10 2.00 -2.53
CA MET A 232 -13.04 0.93 -1.54
C MET A 232 -12.52 1.47 -0.19
N PRO A 233 -12.65 0.71 0.90
CA PRO A 233 -12.23 1.18 2.22
C PRO A 233 -10.72 1.50 2.32
N ILE A 234 -10.35 2.78 2.34
CA ILE A 234 -8.97 3.25 2.51
C ILE A 234 -8.63 3.37 4.00
N PRO A 235 -7.48 2.84 4.47
CA PRO A 235 -7.04 3.01 5.86
C PRO A 235 -6.80 4.48 6.22
N ILE A 236 -7.12 4.85 7.46
CA ILE A 236 -7.00 6.24 7.94
C ILE A 236 -5.57 6.80 7.81
N HIS A 237 -4.56 5.95 8.04
CA HIS A 237 -3.16 6.33 7.90
C HIS A 237 -2.78 6.64 6.44
N THR A 238 -3.39 5.96 5.47
CA THR A 238 -3.21 6.26 4.03
C THR A 238 -3.91 7.57 3.66
N SER A 239 -5.12 7.80 4.18
CA SER A 239 -5.86 9.05 3.94
C SER A 239 -5.08 10.26 4.43
N ILE A 240 -4.52 10.23 5.64
CA ILE A 240 -3.71 11.35 6.13
C ILE A 240 -2.44 11.54 5.29
N ARG A 241 -1.85 10.50 4.68
CA ARG A 241 -0.69 10.67 3.78
C ARG A 241 -1.05 11.31 2.43
N GLY A 242 -2.33 11.56 2.16
CA GLY A 242 -2.78 12.04 0.85
C GLY A 242 -2.92 10.92 -0.18
N GLY A 243 -3.28 9.70 0.26
CA GLY A 243 -3.42 8.54 -0.61
C GLY A 243 -2.11 7.80 -0.91
N ILE A 244 -0.99 8.26 -0.34
CA ILE A 244 0.32 7.65 -0.58
C ILE A 244 0.37 6.27 0.08
N THR A 245 0.60 5.25 -0.73
CA THR A 245 0.80 3.86 -0.30
C THR A 245 2.27 3.48 -0.44
N GLY A 246 2.89 3.11 0.69
CA GLY A 246 4.31 2.74 0.75
C GLY A 246 4.59 1.34 0.23
N GLY A 247 3.63 0.44 0.38
CA GLY A 247 3.67 -0.93 -0.13
C GLY A 247 2.38 -1.67 0.14
N SER A 248 2.28 -2.89 -0.36
CA SER A 248 1.18 -3.81 -0.09
C SER A 248 1.59 -5.25 -0.37
N ALA A 249 0.94 -6.21 0.31
CA ALA A 249 1.00 -7.63 0.03
C ALA A 249 -0.29 -8.10 -0.65
N GLU A 250 -0.18 -8.54 -1.90
CA GLU A 250 -1.32 -8.83 -2.78
C GLU A 250 -1.34 -10.30 -3.21
N TYR A 251 -2.52 -10.86 -3.46
CA TYR A 251 -2.63 -12.18 -4.08
C TYR A 251 -1.88 -12.22 -5.42
N ASN A 252 -1.08 -13.27 -5.62
CA ASN A 252 -0.42 -13.52 -6.89
C ASN A 252 -0.44 -15.02 -7.24
N PRO A 253 -1.13 -15.42 -8.33
CA PRO A 253 -1.23 -16.82 -8.74
C PRO A 253 0.09 -17.47 -9.20
N LYS A 254 1.10 -16.67 -9.57
CA LYS A 254 2.42 -17.13 -10.01
C LYS A 254 3.48 -17.08 -8.91
N SER A 255 3.15 -16.58 -7.72
CA SER A 255 4.04 -16.56 -6.57
C SER A 255 4.04 -17.91 -5.87
N SER A 256 5.22 -18.43 -5.50
CA SER A 256 5.31 -19.64 -4.67
C SER A 256 4.84 -19.40 -3.23
N LEU A 257 4.76 -18.13 -2.81
CA LEU A 257 4.23 -17.69 -1.52
C LEU A 257 2.73 -17.35 -1.60
N GLY A 258 2.10 -17.55 -2.76
CA GLY A 258 0.69 -17.18 -3.02
C GLY A 258 0.41 -15.67 -3.04
N THR A 259 1.40 -14.85 -2.70
CA THR A 259 1.31 -13.39 -2.64
C THR A 259 2.59 -12.74 -3.16
N THR A 260 2.48 -11.51 -3.62
CA THR A 260 3.60 -10.64 -3.97
C THR A 260 3.51 -9.37 -3.16
N VAL A 261 4.64 -8.93 -2.64
CA VAL A 261 4.76 -7.60 -2.06
C VAL A 261 5.26 -6.63 -3.11
N TRP A 262 4.75 -5.41 -3.09
CA TRP A 262 5.36 -4.32 -3.83
C TRP A 262 5.62 -3.13 -2.90
N VAL A 263 6.71 -2.40 -3.13
CA VAL A 263 7.11 -1.24 -2.32
C VAL A 263 7.46 -0.07 -3.23
N SER A 264 6.81 1.08 -2.98
CA SER A 264 7.17 2.37 -3.56
C SER A 264 8.36 2.97 -2.82
N LEU A 265 9.44 3.25 -3.54
CA LEU A 265 10.66 3.86 -3.00
C LEU A 265 10.59 5.39 -2.98
N PHE A 266 9.60 5.98 -3.66
CA PHE A 266 9.44 7.44 -3.73
C PHE A 266 9.34 8.12 -2.35
N PRO A 267 8.56 7.60 -1.38
CA PRO A 267 8.45 8.20 -0.06
C PRO A 267 9.75 8.23 0.75
N TYR A 268 10.83 7.58 0.30
CA TYR A 268 12.14 7.55 0.95
C TYR A 268 13.17 8.37 0.16
N LEU A 269 13.16 8.24 -1.16
CA LEU A 269 14.17 8.82 -2.05
C LEU A 269 13.85 10.25 -2.51
N SER A 270 12.59 10.68 -2.40
CA SER A 270 12.19 12.01 -2.86
C SER A 270 12.53 13.11 -1.86
N ASP A 271 13.08 14.21 -2.38
CA ASP A 271 13.33 15.45 -1.65
C ASP A 271 12.18 16.47 -1.77
N ASN A 272 11.06 16.07 -2.38
CA ASN A 272 9.92 16.95 -2.58
C ASN A 272 9.44 17.56 -1.23
N PRO A 273 9.15 18.88 -1.16
CA PRO A 273 8.78 19.54 0.09
C PRO A 273 7.57 18.91 0.80
N GLN A 274 6.58 18.40 0.08
CA GLN A 274 5.42 17.73 0.66
C GLN A 274 5.81 16.39 1.30
N ILE A 275 6.75 15.65 0.70
CA ILE A 275 7.28 14.43 1.31
C ILE A 275 8.05 14.78 2.60
N LYS A 276 8.89 15.82 2.60
CA LYS A 276 9.58 16.29 3.82
C LYS A 276 8.61 16.69 4.92
N THR A 277 7.55 17.43 4.60
CA THR A 277 6.49 17.78 5.57
C THR A 277 5.87 16.53 6.20
N LEU A 278 5.60 15.48 5.40
CA LEU A 278 5.05 14.22 5.90
C LEU A 278 6.06 13.38 6.71
N ARG A 279 7.36 13.69 6.59
CA ARG A 279 8.48 13.18 7.41
C ARG A 279 8.82 14.13 8.56
N ASN A 280 7.88 14.98 8.99
CA ASN A 280 8.10 15.96 10.06
C ASN A 280 9.29 16.91 9.81
N GLY A 281 9.50 17.29 8.56
CA GLY A 281 10.59 18.17 8.12
C GLY A 281 11.92 17.46 7.88
N ASP A 282 12.00 16.15 8.11
CA ASP A 282 13.25 15.41 8.02
C ASP A 282 13.70 15.21 6.56
N GLY A 283 15.01 15.33 6.36
CA GLY A 283 15.72 14.99 5.14
C GLY A 283 16.55 13.75 5.40
N TYR A 284 16.32 12.69 4.62
CA TYR A 284 17.11 11.49 4.74
C TYR A 284 18.35 11.60 3.87
N ASP A 285 19.51 11.26 4.44
CA ASP A 285 20.64 10.88 3.60
C ASP A 285 20.33 9.57 2.85
N HIS A 286 21.15 9.29 1.84
CA HIS A 286 20.94 8.16 0.94
C HIS A 286 20.92 6.81 1.69
N ASP A 287 21.84 6.58 2.62
CA ASP A 287 21.95 5.31 3.33
C ASP A 287 20.74 5.08 4.26
N ASN A 288 20.31 6.13 4.98
CA ASN A 288 19.10 6.09 5.80
C ASN A 288 17.84 5.87 4.95
N ALA A 289 17.72 6.52 3.79
CA ALA A 289 16.59 6.31 2.89
C ALA A 289 16.47 4.84 2.44
N LEU A 290 17.61 4.20 2.09
CA LEU A 290 17.63 2.79 1.71
C LEU A 290 17.30 1.87 2.89
N ALA A 291 17.80 2.17 4.09
CA ALA A 291 17.50 1.41 5.29
C ALA A 291 16.00 1.46 5.64
N TYR A 292 15.39 2.64 5.56
CA TYR A 292 13.96 2.84 5.83
C TYR A 292 13.06 2.20 4.76
N ALA A 293 13.46 2.22 3.49
CA ALA A 293 12.78 1.45 2.46
C ALA A 293 12.87 -0.07 2.74
N GLY A 294 14.01 -0.55 3.24
CA GLY A 294 14.18 -1.93 3.70
C GLY A 294 13.27 -2.28 4.88
N ALA A 295 13.06 -1.35 5.82
CA ALA A 295 12.12 -1.53 6.93
C ALA A 295 10.67 -1.67 6.45
N MET A 296 10.25 -0.87 5.48
CA MET A 296 8.93 -1.03 4.85
C MET A 296 8.82 -2.35 4.10
N LEU A 297 9.85 -2.78 3.38
CA LEU A 297 9.83 -4.09 2.75
C LEU A 297 9.70 -5.22 3.79
N ALA A 298 10.42 -5.14 4.92
CA ALA A 298 10.27 -6.11 6.00
C ALA A 298 8.85 -6.13 6.59
N HIS A 299 8.21 -4.97 6.73
CA HIS A 299 6.80 -4.86 7.11
C HIS A 299 5.89 -5.63 6.14
N GLU A 300 6.00 -5.36 4.83
CA GLU A 300 5.21 -6.06 3.81
C GLU A 300 5.51 -7.57 3.78
N MET A 301 6.76 -7.96 4.00
CA MET A 301 7.13 -9.38 4.10
C MET A 301 6.52 -10.07 5.33
N GLY A 302 6.23 -9.36 6.41
CA GLY A 302 5.47 -9.93 7.53
C GLY A 302 4.01 -10.24 7.16
N HIS A 303 3.38 -9.42 6.32
CA HIS A 303 2.10 -9.75 5.70
C HIS A 303 2.22 -10.94 4.74
N GLN A 304 3.26 -10.96 3.91
CA GLN A 304 3.48 -11.99 2.89
C GLN A 304 3.73 -13.38 3.51
N LEU A 305 4.77 -13.48 4.35
CA LEU A 305 5.33 -14.75 4.83
C LEU A 305 4.52 -15.36 5.96
N LEU A 306 3.89 -14.52 6.77
CA LEU A 306 3.24 -14.92 8.01
C LEU A 306 1.78 -14.45 8.11
N GLN A 307 1.30 -13.58 7.21
CA GLN A 307 -0.05 -13.00 7.29
C GLN A 307 -0.30 -12.30 8.64
N LEU A 308 0.70 -11.59 9.15
CA LEU A 308 0.59 -10.80 10.38
C LEU A 308 -0.27 -9.55 10.14
N GLY A 309 -0.93 -9.05 11.18
CA GLY A 309 -1.66 -7.79 11.19
C GLY A 309 -0.84 -6.62 11.74
N HIS A 310 -1.53 -5.52 12.06
CA HIS A 310 -0.91 -4.31 12.59
C HIS A 310 -1.08 -4.19 14.12
N PRO A 311 -0.03 -4.41 14.93
CA PRO A 311 -0.07 -4.24 16.38
C PRO A 311 0.08 -2.75 16.79
N TRP A 312 -0.98 -1.96 16.61
CA TRP A 312 -0.97 -0.50 16.81
C TRP A 312 -0.43 -0.01 18.16
N SER A 313 -0.57 -0.82 19.23
CA SER A 313 -0.16 -0.47 20.59
C SER A 313 1.29 -0.81 20.94
N ASN A 314 2.03 -1.50 20.07
CA ASN A 314 3.41 -1.90 20.33
C ASN A 314 4.35 -1.21 19.34
N ASP A 315 5.07 -0.22 19.84
CA ASP A 315 5.96 0.63 19.07
C ASP A 315 7.27 -0.03 18.65
N ALA A 316 7.62 -1.15 19.31
CA ALA A 316 8.79 -1.96 18.96
C ALA A 316 8.57 -2.89 17.76
N CYS A 317 7.34 -3.02 17.27
CA CYS A 317 7.01 -3.91 16.16
C CYS A 317 7.30 -3.28 14.80
N VAL A 318 8.07 -3.97 13.95
CA VAL A 318 8.17 -3.65 12.51
C VAL A 318 6.81 -3.72 11.81
N MET A 319 5.88 -4.55 12.30
CA MET A 319 4.51 -4.65 11.79
C MET A 319 3.60 -3.49 12.19
N ARG A 320 4.03 -2.60 13.09
CA ARG A 320 3.27 -1.37 13.35
C ARG A 320 3.45 -0.45 12.14
N PRO A 321 2.39 0.10 11.52
CA PRO A 321 2.55 1.03 10.41
C PRO A 321 3.27 2.32 10.84
N ALA A 322 4.14 2.84 9.98
CA ALA A 322 4.82 4.12 10.20
C ALA A 322 3.80 5.28 10.34
N GLU A 323 4.04 6.21 11.26
CA GLU A 323 3.19 7.40 11.41
C GLU A 323 3.40 8.37 10.25
N ALA A 324 2.35 8.65 9.46
CA ALA A 324 2.48 9.40 8.21
C ALA A 324 3.63 8.85 7.34
N LEU A 325 4.68 9.62 7.05
CA LEU A 325 5.89 9.13 6.39
C LEU A 325 7.15 9.28 7.28
N ASP A 326 6.97 9.39 8.60
CA ASP A 326 8.03 9.67 9.57
C ASP A 326 8.77 8.38 9.96
N PHE A 327 9.61 7.90 9.05
CA PHE A 327 10.26 6.58 9.14
C PHE A 327 11.43 6.53 10.12
N ALA A 328 12.16 7.63 10.31
CA ALA A 328 13.29 7.67 11.25
C ALA A 328 12.88 7.32 12.69
N PRO A 329 11.90 8.02 13.32
CA PRO A 329 11.44 7.65 14.66
C PRO A 329 10.67 6.33 14.68
N TRP A 330 10.10 5.88 13.57
CA TRP A 330 9.48 4.57 13.48
C TRP A 330 10.52 3.45 13.60
N VAL A 331 11.57 3.48 12.77
CA VAL A 331 12.63 2.46 12.77
C VAL A 331 13.45 2.48 14.06
N ALA A 332 13.69 3.66 14.64
CA ALA A 332 14.44 3.81 15.89
C ALA A 332 13.80 3.09 17.09
N LYS A 333 12.52 2.74 17.03
CA LYS A 333 11.80 2.07 18.11
C LYS A 333 11.86 0.54 18.03
N PHE A 334 12.27 -0.02 16.89
CA PHE A 334 12.23 -1.47 16.66
C PHE A 334 13.05 -2.25 17.69
N ASP A 335 12.41 -3.28 18.25
CA ASP A 335 13.03 -4.18 19.20
C ASP A 335 12.34 -5.54 19.12
N ALA A 336 12.98 -6.50 18.44
CA ALA A 336 12.43 -7.82 18.20
C ALA A 336 12.08 -8.57 19.50
N ALA A 337 12.83 -8.35 20.58
CA ALA A 337 12.57 -9.01 21.86
C ALA A 337 11.27 -8.49 22.52
N LYS A 338 10.86 -7.26 22.21
CA LYS A 338 9.61 -6.65 22.68
C LYS A 338 8.42 -6.90 21.75
N CYS A 339 8.66 -7.43 20.55
CA CYS A 339 7.60 -7.80 19.60
C CYS A 339 7.89 -9.15 18.91
N PRO A 340 7.95 -10.26 19.65
CA PRO A 340 8.09 -11.57 19.04
C PRO A 340 6.81 -11.97 18.30
N VAL A 341 6.94 -12.80 17.26
CA VAL A 341 5.78 -13.44 16.61
C VAL A 341 4.93 -14.17 17.66
N GLY A 342 3.62 -13.95 17.63
CA GLY A 342 2.66 -14.47 18.59
C GLY A 342 2.45 -13.62 19.85
N SER A 343 3.13 -12.47 20.00
CA SER A 343 2.99 -11.60 21.18
C SER A 343 1.62 -10.91 21.32
N SER A 344 0.82 -10.91 20.26
CA SER A 344 -0.54 -10.35 20.22
C SER A 344 -1.39 -11.03 19.15
N GLU A 345 -2.71 -10.76 19.14
CA GLU A 345 -3.62 -11.24 18.08
C GLU A 345 -3.11 -10.80 16.68
N ALA A 346 -2.69 -9.55 16.54
CA ALA A 346 -2.13 -9.04 15.30
C ALA A 346 -0.79 -9.70 14.93
N MET A 347 -0.01 -10.16 15.90
CA MET A 347 1.25 -10.88 15.66
C MET A 347 1.05 -12.39 15.52
N THR A 348 -0.18 -12.89 15.46
CA THR A 348 -0.46 -14.32 15.24
C THR A 348 -0.42 -14.64 13.76
N PRO A 349 0.40 -15.62 13.31
CA PRO A 349 0.44 -15.99 11.90
C PRO A 349 -0.92 -16.43 11.36
N GLY A 350 -1.27 -15.99 10.15
CA GLY A 350 -2.56 -16.30 9.51
C GLY A 350 -3.72 -15.39 9.92
N VAL A 351 -3.48 -14.34 10.73
CA VAL A 351 -4.55 -13.43 11.19
C VAL A 351 -5.09 -12.56 10.06
N VAL A 352 -4.22 -12.05 9.19
CA VAL A 352 -4.63 -11.28 8.01
C VAL A 352 -5.13 -12.22 6.91
N LYS A 353 -6.27 -11.85 6.33
CA LYS A 353 -6.88 -12.59 5.22
C LYS A 353 -6.64 -11.80 3.93
N VAL A 354 -5.76 -12.32 3.08
CA VAL A 354 -5.46 -11.71 1.78
C VAL A 354 -6.49 -12.19 0.76
N PRO A 355 -7.33 -11.31 0.17
CA PRO A 355 -8.37 -11.70 -0.76
C PRO A 355 -7.83 -12.09 -2.14
N ILE A 356 -8.39 -13.14 -2.73
CA ILE A 356 -8.03 -13.56 -4.09
C ILE A 356 -8.59 -12.56 -5.13
N TRP A 357 -9.79 -12.01 -4.91
CA TRP A 357 -10.41 -10.97 -5.75
C TRP A 357 -10.93 -9.82 -4.92
#